data_AF-A0A818CSH4-F1
#
_entry.id   AF-A0A818CSH4-F1
#
_cell.length_a   1.000
_cell.length_b   1.000
_cell.length_c   1.000
_cell.angle_alpha   90.00
_cell.angle_beta   90.00
_cell.angle_gamma   90.00
#
_symmetry.space_group_name_H-M   'P 1'
#
loop_
_entity.id
_entity.type
_entity.pdbx_description
1 polymer ?
#
loop_
_entity_poly.entity_id
_entity_poly.type
_entity_poly.pdbx_seq_one_letter_code
_entity_poly.pdbx_strand_id
1 'polypeptide(L)'
;MLQTIPTVDDAPCTPRPLLLSAYAVDNRITAINVLNRWMYIFQHCLEKNVRIIGFSTDPVHLVTKWRNRLLSSTTDLHFGFDKINISHIKALINDSHYTKLDHGLTSSDINPKDRQNYNSCIKIISDDVINLLINSEDTNGTVDYLTLLKMIGKAYIDKATSISELHHKHKQDDPLIYTDRLDEISTLNVEQIILGTYNQAINIVKHSKMLHILNQNNIVNLKDLSDFVFDCLKRSSKMYGYSSQTTIDNNEELESDDDDDDEDEDVESDVK
;
A
#
# COMPACT_ATOMS: atom_id res chain seq x y z
N MET A 1 5.31 8.15 7.39
CA MET A 1 6.65 8.12 6.76
C MET A 1 6.55 8.85 5.42
N LEU A 2 7.33 9.91 5.23
CA LEU A 2 7.40 10.63 3.95
C LEU A 2 8.66 10.17 3.21
N GLN A 3 8.50 9.74 1.97
CA GLN A 3 9.60 9.31 1.10
C GLN A 3 10.44 10.54 0.72
N THR A 4 11.70 10.59 1.10
CA THR A 4 12.62 11.66 0.68
C THR A 4 12.98 11.47 -0.79
N ILE A 5 12.95 12.57 -1.54
CA ILE A 5 13.27 12.58 -2.97
C ILE A 5 14.79 12.58 -3.12
N PRO A 6 15.39 11.68 -3.93
CA PRO A 6 16.79 11.79 -4.30
C PRO A 6 17.00 13.08 -5.11
N THR A 7 17.83 13.99 -4.61
CA THR A 7 18.10 15.31 -5.23
C THR A 7 19.29 15.25 -6.20
N VAL A 8 19.27 14.33 -7.17
CA VAL A 8 20.38 14.21 -8.13
C VAL A 8 19.93 14.66 -9.53
N ASP A 9 20.65 15.65 -10.05
CA ASP A 9 20.43 16.45 -11.26
C ASP A 9 20.80 15.77 -12.59
N ASP A 10 20.69 14.44 -12.71
CA ASP A 10 20.83 13.75 -14.00
C ASP A 10 19.46 13.22 -14.47
N ALA A 11 18.77 13.99 -15.33
CA ALA A 11 17.40 13.76 -15.80
C ALA A 11 17.25 12.53 -16.76
N PRO A 12 16.03 12.01 -17.06
CA PRO A 12 14.70 12.32 -16.55
C PRO A 12 13.95 11.04 -16.15
N CYS A 13 14.02 10.61 -14.89
CA CYS A 13 13.01 9.66 -14.40
C CYS A 13 12.30 10.31 -13.23
N THR A 14 11.47 11.31 -13.55
CA THR A 14 10.49 11.82 -12.58
C THR A 14 9.73 10.60 -12.05
N PRO A 15 9.87 10.23 -10.75
CA PRO A 15 9.22 9.05 -10.22
C PRO A 15 7.72 9.20 -10.48
N ARG A 16 7.17 8.30 -11.30
CA ARG A 16 5.75 8.39 -11.67
C ARG A 16 4.94 7.99 -10.44
N PRO A 17 4.09 8.88 -9.92
CA PRO A 17 3.31 8.59 -8.73
C PRO A 17 2.39 7.39 -9.01
N LEU A 18 2.57 6.28 -8.30
CA LEU A 18 1.64 5.16 -8.34
C LEU A 18 0.92 5.11 -7.00
N LEU A 19 -0.38 5.38 -7.01
CA LEU A 19 -1.18 5.32 -5.79
C LEU A 19 -1.40 3.86 -5.37
N LEU A 20 -0.48 3.31 -4.57
CA LEU A 20 -0.62 1.98 -3.97
C LEU A 20 -1.28 2.07 -2.60
N SER A 21 -2.60 2.23 -2.60
CA SER A 21 -3.42 2.05 -1.40
C SER A 21 -3.33 0.60 -0.92
N ALA A 22 -3.07 0.29 0.35
CA ALA A 22 -3.01 -1.10 0.84
C ALA A 22 -3.36 -1.28 2.33
N TYR A 23 -4.40 -2.03 2.70
CA TYR A 23 -4.62 -2.53 4.08
C TYR A 23 -5.40 -3.85 4.06
N ALA A 24 -5.23 -4.60 5.14
CA ALA A 24 -6.25 -5.42 5.77
C ALA A 24 -5.92 -5.45 7.27
N VAL A 25 -6.92 -5.20 8.11
CA VAL A 25 -6.87 -5.55 9.53
C VAL A 25 -8.05 -6.50 9.73
N ASP A 26 -7.76 -7.77 9.98
CA ASP A 26 -8.70 -8.60 10.72
C ASP A 26 -8.35 -8.45 12.22
N ASN A 27 -9.27 -8.85 13.10
CA ASN A 27 -9.05 -8.77 14.55
C ASN A 27 -7.95 -9.73 15.06
N ARG A 28 -7.29 -10.49 14.15
CA ARG A 28 -6.28 -11.50 14.46
C ARG A 28 -4.86 -11.01 14.18
N ILE A 29 -4.70 -9.92 13.44
CA ILE A 29 -3.41 -9.35 13.06
C ILE A 29 -3.10 -8.17 13.99
N THR A 30 -1.96 -8.21 14.68
CA THR A 30 -1.53 -7.10 15.54
C THR A 30 -1.08 -5.90 14.70
N ALA A 31 -1.09 -4.69 15.28
CA ALA A 31 -0.57 -3.49 14.63
C ALA A 31 0.89 -3.65 14.14
N ILE A 32 1.71 -4.44 14.84
CA ILE A 32 3.11 -4.73 14.46
C ILE A 32 3.17 -5.53 13.15
N ASN A 33 2.30 -6.53 12.98
CA ASN A 33 2.26 -7.32 11.75
C ASN A 33 1.85 -6.48 10.54
N VAL A 34 0.93 -5.53 10.73
CA VAL A 34 0.53 -4.56 9.69
C VAL A 34 1.73 -3.69 9.29
N LEU A 35 2.45 -3.13 10.28
CA LEU A 35 3.64 -2.31 10.03
C LEU A 35 4.72 -3.08 9.26
N ASN A 36 4.99 -4.34 9.62
CA ASN A 36 5.98 -5.16 8.92
C ASN A 36 5.60 -5.39 7.45
N ARG A 37 4.32 -5.67 7.16
CA ARG A 37 3.83 -5.83 5.78
C ARG A 37 3.95 -4.53 4.99
N TRP A 38 3.63 -3.39 5.62
CA TRP A 38 3.78 -2.07 4.99
C TRP A 38 5.24 -1.75 4.66
N MET A 39 6.17 -2.06 5.57
CA MET A 39 7.60 -1.87 5.33
C MET A 39 8.10 -2.73 4.16
N TYR A 40 7.67 -3.99 4.09
CA TYR A 40 8.02 -4.89 2.99
C TYR A 40 7.54 -4.36 1.62
N ILE A 41 6.26 -3.96 1.54
CA ILE A 41 5.67 -3.39 0.31
C ILE A 41 6.36 -2.09 -0.07
N PHE A 42 6.61 -1.22 0.90
CA PHE A 42 7.29 0.05 0.70
C PHE A 42 8.70 -0.16 0.12
N GLN A 43 9.46 -1.11 0.66
CA GLN A 43 10.81 -1.40 0.21
C GLN A 43 10.84 -1.97 -1.22
N HIS A 44 9.96 -2.92 -1.55
CA HIS A 44 9.86 -3.46 -2.92
C HIS A 44 9.41 -2.40 -3.94
N CYS A 45 8.49 -1.50 -3.56
CA CYS A 45 8.09 -0.40 -4.42
C CYS A 45 9.26 0.59 -4.62
N LEU A 46 10.01 0.90 -3.56
CA LEU A 46 11.18 1.77 -3.62
C LEU A 46 12.25 1.22 -4.57
N GLU A 47 12.56 -0.08 -4.49
CA GLU A 47 13.51 -0.77 -5.38
C GLU A 47 13.11 -0.67 -6.87
N LYS A 48 11.81 -0.59 -7.16
CA LYS A 48 11.26 -0.41 -8.51
C LYS A 48 11.00 1.04 -8.90
N ASN A 49 11.49 2.01 -8.11
CA ASN A 49 11.24 3.45 -8.29
C ASN A 49 9.73 3.81 -8.32
N VAL A 50 8.93 3.08 -7.53
CA VAL A 50 7.50 3.28 -7.36
C VAL A 50 7.23 4.05 -6.07
N ARG A 51 6.55 5.19 -6.17
CA ARG A 51 6.23 6.07 -5.04
C ARG A 51 4.86 5.72 -4.44
N ILE A 52 4.82 5.35 -3.16
CA ILE A 52 3.57 5.09 -2.43
C ILE A 52 3.04 6.38 -1.79
N ILE A 53 1.75 6.69 -1.96
CA ILE A 53 1.14 7.97 -1.55
C ILE A 53 0.13 7.79 -0.39
N GLY A 54 -0.30 6.57 -0.10
CA GLY A 54 -1.18 6.30 1.04
C GLY A 54 -1.63 4.85 1.06
N PHE A 55 -2.31 4.44 2.12
CA PHE A 55 -2.84 3.08 2.29
C PHE A 55 -4.42 3.13 2.13
N SER A 56 -5.18 2.04 1.77
CA SER A 56 -6.70 1.86 1.93
C SER A 56 -7.25 0.63 2.75
N THR A 57 -8.17 0.81 3.73
CA THR A 57 -8.50 -0.11 4.88
C THR A 57 -9.06 -1.51 4.57
N ASP A 58 -9.63 -1.73 3.38
CA ASP A 58 -10.24 -3.00 2.97
C ASP A 58 -9.52 -3.58 1.74
N PRO A 59 -8.99 -4.82 1.83
CA PRO A 59 -8.21 -5.41 0.76
C PRO A 59 -9.05 -5.85 -0.44
N VAL A 60 -10.30 -6.24 -0.23
CA VAL A 60 -11.25 -6.58 -1.29
C VAL A 60 -11.61 -5.30 -2.05
N HIS A 61 -11.92 -4.22 -1.33
CA HIS A 61 -12.17 -2.92 -1.93
C HIS A 61 -10.94 -2.37 -2.65
N LEU A 62 -9.75 -2.64 -2.14
CA LEU A 62 -8.52 -2.27 -2.81
C LEU A 62 -8.33 -2.98 -4.14
N VAL A 63 -8.40 -4.32 -4.14
CA VAL A 63 -8.19 -5.14 -5.33
C VAL A 63 -9.25 -4.80 -6.38
N THR A 64 -10.51 -4.60 -5.96
CA THR A 64 -11.58 -4.16 -6.86
C THR A 64 -11.36 -2.74 -7.37
N LYS A 65 -10.80 -1.81 -6.58
CA LYS A 65 -10.44 -0.45 -7.04
C LYS A 65 -9.33 -0.46 -8.10
N TRP A 66 -8.32 -1.29 -7.92
CA TRP A 66 -7.25 -1.51 -8.91
C TRP A 66 -7.78 -2.13 -10.20
N ARG A 67 -8.63 -3.14 -10.09
CA ARG A 67 -9.31 -3.73 -11.26
C ARG A 67 -10.19 -2.69 -11.95
N ASN A 68 -10.98 -1.91 -11.21
CA ASN A 68 -11.80 -0.84 -11.77
C ASN A 68 -10.95 0.26 -12.43
N ARG A 69 -9.75 0.53 -11.91
CA ARG A 69 -8.79 1.44 -12.55
C ARG A 69 -8.28 0.89 -13.87
N LEU A 70 -7.93 -0.40 -13.92
CA LEU A 70 -7.55 -1.09 -15.16
C LEU A 70 -8.68 -1.07 -16.21
N LEU A 71 -9.93 -1.27 -15.78
CA LEU A 71 -11.09 -1.26 -16.68
C LEU A 71 -11.54 0.15 -17.11
N SER A 72 -11.03 1.19 -16.47
CA SER A 72 -11.46 2.56 -16.72
C SER A 72 -10.82 3.11 -18.00
N SER A 73 -11.64 3.68 -18.88
CA SER A 73 -11.17 4.39 -20.07
C SER A 73 -10.87 5.87 -19.82
N THR A 74 -11.00 6.35 -18.57
CA THR A 74 -10.94 7.80 -18.27
C THR A 74 -9.53 8.36 -18.20
N THR A 75 -8.51 7.52 -18.09
CA THR A 75 -7.12 7.99 -18.02
C THR A 75 -6.19 6.90 -18.50
N ASP A 76 -5.13 7.28 -19.20
CA ASP A 76 -4.06 6.36 -19.49
C ASP A 76 -3.39 5.89 -18.19
N LEU A 77 -3.23 4.58 -18.08
CA LEU A 77 -2.56 3.92 -16.97
C LEU A 77 -1.18 3.49 -17.45
N HIS A 78 -0.14 3.80 -16.68
CA HIS A 78 1.24 3.51 -17.04
C HIS A 78 1.98 2.93 -15.84
N PHE A 79 2.93 2.05 -16.12
CA PHE A 79 3.89 1.54 -15.14
C PHE A 79 5.30 1.82 -15.68
N GLY A 80 6.03 2.74 -15.04
CA GLY A 80 7.27 3.24 -15.65
C GLY A 80 7.01 3.82 -17.04
N PHE A 81 7.73 3.34 -18.06
CA PHE A 81 7.52 3.72 -19.46
C PHE A 81 6.44 2.88 -20.18
N ASP A 82 6.06 1.75 -19.59
CA ASP A 82 5.15 0.81 -20.23
C ASP A 82 3.70 1.24 -20.04
N LYS A 83 2.92 1.10 -21.10
CA LYS A 83 1.48 1.38 -21.08
C LYS A 83 0.73 0.18 -20.53
N ILE A 84 -0.20 0.42 -19.63
CA ILE A 84 -1.14 -0.59 -19.14
C ILE A 84 -2.44 -0.45 -19.94
N ASN A 85 -2.88 -1.54 -20.56
CA ASN A 85 -4.08 -1.52 -21.39
C ASN A 85 -4.96 -2.76 -21.17
N ILE A 86 -6.25 -2.51 -20.94
CA ILE A 86 -7.27 -3.56 -20.88
C ILE A 86 -7.49 -4.26 -22.23
N SER A 87 -7.09 -3.64 -23.34
CA SER A 87 -7.14 -4.28 -24.66
C SER A 87 -6.31 -5.56 -24.70
N HIS A 88 -5.24 -5.68 -23.92
CA HIS A 88 -4.42 -6.89 -23.88
C HIS A 88 -5.22 -8.09 -23.34
N ILE A 89 -6.02 -7.89 -22.29
CA ILE A 89 -6.91 -8.94 -21.75
C ILE A 89 -8.09 -9.20 -22.69
N LYS A 90 -8.62 -8.15 -23.35
CA LYS A 90 -9.67 -8.32 -24.37
C LYS A 90 -9.17 -9.13 -25.57
N ALA A 91 -7.94 -8.90 -26.01
CA ALA A 91 -7.31 -9.67 -27.08
C ALA A 91 -7.21 -11.14 -26.66
N LEU A 92 -6.71 -11.40 -25.44
CA LEU A 92 -6.62 -12.77 -24.90
C LEU A 92 -7.97 -13.51 -24.89
N ILE A 93 -9.07 -12.85 -24.49
CA ILE A 93 -10.42 -13.46 -24.45
C ILE A 93 -10.97 -13.75 -25.86
N ASN A 94 -10.58 -12.97 -26.87
CA ASN A 94 -11.10 -13.08 -28.23
C ASN A 94 -10.13 -13.77 -29.20
N ASP A 95 -8.96 -14.18 -28.73
CA ASP A 95 -7.97 -14.87 -29.55
C ASP A 95 -8.46 -16.27 -29.91
N SER A 96 -8.35 -16.65 -31.18
CA SER A 96 -8.72 -18.00 -31.64
C SER A 96 -7.77 -19.09 -31.16
N HIS A 97 -6.56 -18.74 -30.72
CA HIS A 97 -5.55 -19.70 -30.26
C HIS A 97 -5.74 -20.12 -28.80
N TYR A 98 -6.48 -19.32 -28.02
CA TYR A 98 -6.73 -19.58 -26.60
C TYR A 98 -8.22 -19.78 -26.36
N THR A 99 -8.54 -20.75 -25.53
CA THR A 99 -9.90 -21.05 -25.10
C THR A 99 -10.14 -20.55 -23.69
N LYS A 100 -11.41 -20.49 -23.29
CA LYS A 100 -11.79 -20.22 -21.89
C LYS A 100 -11.13 -21.18 -20.89
N LEU A 101 -10.78 -22.41 -21.31
CA LEU A 101 -10.08 -23.36 -20.44
C LEU A 101 -8.63 -22.96 -20.19
N ASP A 102 -8.01 -22.26 -21.13
CA ASP A 102 -6.61 -21.81 -21.02
C ASP A 102 -6.51 -20.59 -20.11
N HIS A 103 -7.38 -19.59 -20.29
CA HIS A 103 -7.27 -18.32 -19.56
C HIS A 103 -8.30 -18.14 -18.43
N GLY A 104 -9.38 -18.94 -18.36
CA GLY A 104 -10.37 -18.89 -17.29
C GLY A 104 -11.31 -17.65 -17.28
N LEU A 105 -11.18 -16.75 -18.26
CA LEU A 105 -11.90 -15.47 -18.33
C LEU A 105 -13.14 -15.53 -19.23
N THR A 106 -14.07 -14.60 -18.98
CA THR A 106 -15.24 -14.32 -19.81
C THR A 106 -15.39 -12.83 -20.05
N SER A 107 -16.17 -12.42 -21.06
CA SER A 107 -16.44 -10.99 -21.32
C SER A 107 -17.09 -10.26 -20.14
N SER A 108 -17.84 -10.98 -19.29
CA SER A 108 -18.38 -10.42 -18.05
C SER A 108 -17.30 -10.07 -17.02
N ASP A 109 -16.17 -10.77 -17.00
CA ASP A 109 -15.11 -10.53 -16.00
C ASP A 109 -14.43 -9.17 -16.19
N ILE A 110 -14.44 -8.64 -17.41
CA ILE A 110 -13.89 -7.33 -17.78
C ILE A 110 -14.98 -6.25 -17.95
N ASN A 111 -16.19 -6.48 -17.45
CA ASN A 111 -17.28 -5.51 -17.53
C ASN A 111 -17.07 -4.36 -16.52
N PRO A 112 -16.90 -3.10 -16.97
CA PRO A 112 -16.67 -1.96 -16.07
C PRO A 112 -17.91 -1.56 -15.26
N LYS A 113 -19.12 -2.00 -15.64
CA LYS A 113 -20.36 -1.67 -14.91
C LYS A 113 -20.44 -2.41 -13.57
N ASP A 114 -19.87 -3.60 -13.50
CA ASP A 114 -19.88 -4.41 -12.28
C ASP A 114 -18.68 -4.05 -11.40
N ARG A 115 -18.79 -2.95 -10.64
CA ARG A 115 -17.68 -2.36 -9.88
C ARG A 115 -17.29 -3.15 -8.63
N GLN A 116 -18.11 -4.12 -8.19
CA GLN A 116 -17.93 -4.87 -6.96
C GLN A 116 -17.51 -6.34 -7.20
N ASN A 117 -17.26 -6.73 -8.45
CA ASN A 117 -16.90 -8.11 -8.79
C ASN A 117 -15.47 -8.49 -8.38
N TYR A 118 -15.32 -8.90 -7.14
CA TYR A 118 -14.06 -9.40 -6.61
C TYR A 118 -13.62 -10.70 -7.30
N ASN A 119 -14.54 -11.61 -7.61
CA ASN A 119 -14.21 -12.88 -8.26
C ASN A 119 -13.56 -12.68 -9.63
N SER A 120 -14.06 -11.71 -10.41
CA SER A 120 -13.42 -11.35 -11.68
C SER A 120 -12.03 -10.76 -11.49
N CYS A 121 -11.78 -10.04 -10.40
CA CYS A 121 -10.42 -9.57 -10.09
C CYS A 121 -9.47 -10.76 -9.92
N ILE A 122 -9.85 -11.78 -9.14
CA ILE A 122 -9.01 -12.96 -8.88
C ILE A 122 -8.70 -13.74 -10.15
N LYS A 123 -9.68 -13.89 -11.04
CA LYS A 123 -9.45 -14.53 -12.33
C LYS A 123 -8.49 -13.72 -13.22
N ILE A 124 -8.64 -12.39 -13.26
CA ILE A 124 -7.80 -11.51 -14.08
C ILE A 124 -6.32 -11.58 -13.66
N ILE A 125 -6.04 -11.81 -12.38
CA ILE A 125 -4.67 -11.93 -11.84
C ILE A 125 -4.18 -13.39 -11.71
N SER A 126 -4.84 -14.35 -12.36
CA SER A 126 -4.42 -15.75 -12.33
C SER A 126 -3.04 -15.94 -12.98
N ASP A 127 -2.33 -17.00 -12.59
CA ASP A 127 -1.06 -17.34 -13.24
C ASP A 127 -1.26 -17.59 -14.74
N ASP A 128 -2.36 -18.23 -15.12
CA ASP A 128 -2.66 -18.54 -16.53
C ASP A 128 -2.77 -17.27 -17.38
N VAL A 129 -3.51 -16.26 -16.91
CA VAL A 129 -3.65 -14.98 -17.62
C VAL A 129 -2.30 -14.26 -17.73
N ILE A 130 -1.55 -14.19 -16.64
CA ILE A 130 -0.24 -13.52 -16.61
C ILE A 130 0.75 -14.21 -17.54
N ASN A 131 0.83 -15.54 -17.49
CA ASN A 131 1.75 -16.34 -18.31
C ASN A 131 1.42 -16.25 -19.81
N LEU A 132 0.13 -16.20 -20.16
CA LEU A 132 -0.27 -16.01 -21.56
C LEU A 132 0.07 -14.61 -22.07
N LEU A 133 -0.09 -13.58 -21.23
CA LEU A 133 0.28 -12.21 -21.58
C LEU A 133 1.79 -12.04 -21.73
N ILE A 134 2.62 -12.68 -20.89
CA ILE A 134 4.09 -12.62 -21.00
C ILE A 134 4.60 -12.99 -22.42
N ASN A 135 3.90 -13.89 -23.11
CA ASN A 135 4.27 -14.33 -24.45
C ASN A 135 3.77 -13.40 -25.58
N SER A 136 3.03 -12.35 -25.23
CA SER A 136 2.45 -11.39 -26.18
C SER A 136 3.26 -10.09 -26.21
N GLU A 137 3.47 -9.54 -27.41
CA GLU A 137 4.18 -8.27 -27.60
C GLU A 137 3.46 -7.08 -26.93
N ASP A 138 4.21 -6.09 -26.45
CA ASP A 138 3.71 -4.84 -25.84
C ASP A 138 2.83 -5.01 -24.58
N THR A 139 2.92 -6.14 -23.89
CA THR A 139 2.09 -6.41 -22.70
C THR A 139 2.81 -6.17 -21.37
N ASN A 140 4.11 -5.85 -21.38
CA ASN A 140 4.96 -5.75 -20.19
C ASN A 140 4.33 -4.92 -19.07
N GLY A 141 3.83 -3.73 -19.39
CA GLY A 141 3.19 -2.86 -18.40
C GLY A 141 1.96 -3.51 -17.76
N THR A 142 1.10 -4.16 -18.57
CA THR A 142 -0.07 -4.89 -18.07
C THR A 142 0.36 -6.09 -17.22
N VAL A 143 1.38 -6.85 -17.64
CA VAL A 143 1.92 -7.99 -16.88
C VAL A 143 2.42 -7.55 -15.50
N ASP A 144 3.22 -6.48 -15.44
CA ASP A 144 3.73 -5.93 -14.19
C ASP A 144 2.60 -5.44 -13.28
N TYR A 145 1.61 -4.77 -13.85
CA TYR A 145 0.43 -4.31 -13.12
C TYR A 145 -0.38 -5.46 -12.52
N LEU A 146 -0.64 -6.51 -13.29
CA LEU A 146 -1.37 -7.70 -12.85
C LEU A 146 -0.58 -8.47 -11.80
N THR A 147 0.74 -8.58 -11.97
CA THR A 147 1.64 -9.23 -11.02
C THR A 147 1.64 -8.48 -9.69
N LEU A 148 1.72 -7.15 -9.71
CA LEU A 148 1.64 -6.33 -8.52
C LEU A 148 0.27 -6.45 -7.84
N LEU A 149 -0.83 -6.41 -8.60
CA LEU A 149 -2.17 -6.62 -8.08
C LEU A 149 -2.33 -8.01 -7.45
N LYS A 150 -1.71 -9.03 -8.03
CA LYS A 150 -1.65 -10.39 -7.49
C LYS A 150 -0.92 -10.44 -6.16
N MET A 151 0.25 -9.80 -6.08
CA MET A 151 1.03 -9.73 -4.84
C MET A 151 0.25 -9.03 -3.73
N ILE A 152 -0.45 -7.92 -4.05
CA ILE A 152 -1.35 -7.23 -3.12
C ILE A 152 -2.47 -8.19 -2.67
N GLY A 153 -3.15 -8.85 -3.61
CA GLY A 153 -4.21 -9.79 -3.29
C GLY A 153 -3.74 -10.91 -2.36
N LYS A 154 -2.58 -11.51 -2.65
CA LYS A 154 -1.97 -12.55 -1.80
C LYS A 154 -1.62 -12.01 -0.41
N ALA A 155 -0.90 -10.90 -0.33
CA ALA A 155 -0.42 -10.36 0.95
C ALA A 155 -1.54 -9.99 1.94
N TYR A 156 -2.74 -9.65 1.44
CA TYR A 156 -3.83 -9.17 2.27
C TYR A 156 -5.03 -10.10 2.38
N ILE A 157 -5.28 -10.96 1.39
CA ILE A 157 -6.51 -11.77 1.33
C ILE A 157 -6.21 -13.25 1.56
N ASP A 158 -5.01 -13.71 1.20
CA ASP A 158 -4.64 -15.10 1.38
C ASP A 158 -4.38 -15.39 2.87
N LYS A 159 -5.30 -16.10 3.51
CA LYS A 159 -5.19 -16.51 4.92
C LYS A 159 -3.99 -17.43 5.17
N ALA A 160 -3.47 -18.10 4.13
CA ALA A 160 -2.28 -18.93 4.22
C ALA A 160 -0.98 -18.12 4.34
N THR A 161 -0.98 -16.85 3.90
CA THR A 161 0.15 -15.91 4.11
C THR A 161 0.24 -15.44 5.57
N SER A 162 0.23 -16.39 6.49
CA SER A 162 0.78 -16.22 7.83
C SER A 162 2.28 -15.97 7.71
N ILE A 163 2.80 -15.06 8.55
CA ILE A 163 4.22 -14.67 8.56
C ILE A 163 5.15 -15.88 8.78
N SER A 164 4.63 -17.01 9.27
CA SER A 164 5.35 -18.28 9.42
C SER A 164 5.84 -18.90 8.09
N GLU A 165 5.20 -18.63 6.95
CA GLU A 165 5.58 -19.26 5.68
C GLU A 165 6.78 -18.61 4.97
N LEU A 166 7.22 -17.42 5.40
CA LEU A 166 8.43 -16.78 4.86
C LEU A 166 9.75 -17.40 5.37
N HIS A 167 9.70 -18.31 6.35
CA HIS A 167 10.90 -18.89 6.96
C HIS A 167 11.15 -20.39 6.71
N HIS A 168 10.29 -21.13 6.01
CA HIS A 168 10.57 -22.55 5.79
C HIS A 168 10.30 -23.03 4.37
N LYS A 169 11.31 -22.88 3.51
CA LYS A 169 11.65 -23.92 2.52
C LYS A 169 13.15 -24.21 2.52
N HIS A 170 13.58 -24.94 3.53
CA HIS A 170 14.54 -26.03 3.35
C HIS A 170 14.49 -26.98 4.55
N LYS A 171 13.70 -28.05 4.46
CA LYS A 171 14.19 -29.42 4.57
C LYS A 171 13.09 -30.47 4.43
N GLN A 172 13.49 -31.54 3.76
CA GLN A 172 12.84 -32.83 3.65
C GLN A 172 12.61 -33.49 5.01
N ASP A 173 11.71 -34.46 4.97
CA ASP A 173 11.26 -35.36 6.03
C ASP A 173 12.40 -35.96 6.89
N ASP A 174 12.29 -35.84 8.22
CA ASP A 174 12.52 -36.93 9.20
C ASP A 174 12.13 -36.48 10.63
N PRO A 175 11.73 -37.42 11.53
CA PRO A 175 11.16 -37.09 12.83
C PRO A 175 12.21 -37.06 13.97
N LEU A 176 11.87 -36.28 15.00
CA LEU A 176 12.36 -36.31 16.40
C LEU A 176 13.67 -35.57 16.77
N ILE A 177 13.50 -34.71 17.79
CA ILE A 177 14.48 -34.18 18.77
C ILE A 177 15.43 -33.07 18.28
N TYR A 178 15.10 -31.80 18.59
CA TYR A 178 15.99 -30.91 19.36
C TYR A 178 15.29 -29.59 19.71
N THR A 179 15.13 -29.33 21.00
CA THR A 179 14.84 -28.01 21.61
C THR A 179 16.15 -27.22 21.69
N ASP A 180 16.42 -26.26 20.79
CA ASP A 180 17.49 -25.25 21.06
C ASP A 180 17.58 -24.04 20.09
N ARG A 181 16.45 -23.46 19.63
CA ARG A 181 16.51 -22.27 18.76
C ARG A 181 15.48 -21.18 19.06
N LEU A 182 15.21 -20.93 20.34
CA LEU A 182 14.43 -19.77 20.77
C LEU A 182 15.26 -18.65 21.43
N ASP A 183 16.59 -18.79 21.51
CA ASP A 183 17.48 -17.82 22.18
C ASP A 183 18.22 -16.81 21.27
N GLU A 184 18.03 -16.85 19.95
CA GLU A 184 18.69 -15.85 19.08
C GLU A 184 17.98 -14.49 19.03
N ILE A 185 16.72 -14.39 19.49
CA ILE A 185 16.01 -13.09 19.58
C ILE A 185 16.20 -12.44 20.96
N SER A 186 16.46 -13.22 22.01
CA SER A 186 16.78 -12.70 23.35
C SER A 186 18.20 -12.12 23.46
N THR A 187 19.03 -12.32 22.43
CA THR A 187 20.43 -11.87 22.36
C THR A 187 20.66 -10.68 21.42
N LEU A 188 19.63 -10.17 20.75
CA LEU A 188 19.73 -8.90 20.02
C LEU A 188 19.90 -7.77 21.04
N ASN A 189 21.16 -7.38 21.24
CA ASN A 189 21.53 -6.29 22.10
C ASN A 189 20.96 -4.99 21.52
N VAL A 190 19.78 -4.61 22.01
CA VAL A 190 19.03 -3.43 21.59
C VAL A 190 19.89 -2.17 21.63
N GLU A 191 20.85 -2.11 22.56
CA GLU A 191 21.81 -0.99 22.63
C GLU A 191 22.71 -0.93 21.39
N GLN A 192 23.16 -2.06 20.85
CA GLN A 192 23.96 -2.09 19.62
C GLN A 192 23.16 -1.66 18.39
N ILE A 193 21.87 -2.00 18.33
CA ILE A 193 20.98 -1.58 17.23
C ILE A 193 20.74 -0.08 17.31
N ILE A 194 20.44 0.44 18.51
CA ILE A 194 20.25 1.87 18.75
C ILE A 194 21.54 2.63 18.40
N LEU A 195 22.69 2.14 18.86
CA LEU A 195 23.99 2.75 18.59
C LEU A 195 24.35 2.72 17.09
N GLY A 196 24.08 1.60 16.41
CA GLY A 196 24.26 1.47 14.96
C GLY A 196 23.42 2.47 14.18
N THR A 197 22.13 2.57 14.53
CA THR A 197 21.18 3.49 13.90
C THR A 197 21.56 4.95 14.17
N TYR A 198 21.97 5.27 15.39
CA TYR A 198 22.46 6.60 15.77
C TYR A 198 23.71 7.01 14.97
N ASN A 199 24.69 6.12 14.85
CA ASN A 199 25.90 6.36 14.07
C ASN A 199 25.59 6.56 12.58
N GLN A 200 24.63 5.79 12.04
CA GLN A 200 24.16 5.96 10.66
C GLN A 200 23.50 7.33 10.46
N ALA A 201 22.65 7.77 11.40
CA ALA A 201 22.03 9.08 11.36
C ALA A 201 23.08 10.21 11.42
N ILE A 202 24.08 10.08 12.30
CA ILE A 202 25.23 11.02 12.34
C ILE A 202 25.94 11.06 10.99
N ASN A 203 26.20 9.91 10.37
CA ASN A 203 26.87 9.85 9.08
C ASN A 203 26.05 10.56 8.00
N ILE A 204 24.73 10.37 7.96
CA ILE A 204 23.84 11.07 7.03
C ILE A 204 23.92 12.59 7.27
N VAL A 205 23.84 13.03 8.52
CA VAL A 205 23.92 14.46 8.88
C VAL A 205 25.27 15.08 8.52
N LYS A 206 26.37 14.33 8.69
CA LYS A 206 27.72 14.77 8.30
C LYS A 206 27.89 14.88 6.78
N HIS A 207 27.42 13.90 6.01
CA HIS A 207 27.63 13.85 4.55
C HIS A 207 26.64 14.71 3.76
N SER A 208 25.45 14.98 4.31
CA SER A 208 24.42 15.82 3.66
C SER A 208 24.72 17.33 3.71
N LYS A 209 25.86 17.75 4.27
CA LYS A 209 26.17 19.15 4.57
C LYS A 209 25.12 19.82 5.48
N MET A 210 24.25 19.04 6.12
CA MET A 210 23.17 19.58 6.96
C MET A 210 23.76 20.38 8.12
N LEU A 211 24.85 19.91 8.75
CA LEU A 211 25.56 20.69 9.79
C LEU A 211 26.07 22.05 9.29
N HIS A 212 26.50 22.14 8.03
CA HIS A 212 26.93 23.41 7.45
C HIS A 212 25.75 24.38 7.31
N ILE A 213 24.61 23.89 6.83
CA ILE A 213 23.38 24.68 6.70
C ILE A 213 22.86 25.11 8.08
N LEU A 214 22.86 24.21 9.06
CA LEU A 214 22.44 24.52 10.43
C LEU A 214 23.33 25.59 11.05
N ASN A 215 24.66 25.47 10.90
CA ASN A 215 25.61 26.49 11.37
C ASN A 215 25.44 27.83 10.65
N GLN A 216 25.19 27.83 9.33
CA GLN A 216 24.92 29.05 8.57
C GLN A 216 23.66 29.79 9.05
N ASN A 217 22.71 29.06 9.64
CA ASN A 217 21.46 29.61 10.18
C ASN A 217 21.51 29.80 11.72
N ASN A 218 22.68 29.70 12.36
CA ASN A 218 22.86 29.78 13.81
C ASN A 218 21.97 28.79 14.60
N ILE A 219 21.73 27.61 14.05
CA ILE A 219 20.93 26.56 14.69
C ILE A 219 21.89 25.68 15.51
N VAL A 220 21.91 25.90 16.82
CA VAL A 220 22.90 25.27 17.72
C VAL A 220 22.29 24.10 18.50
N ASN A 221 20.97 24.10 18.70
CA ASN A 221 20.26 23.06 19.44
C ASN A 221 18.97 22.57 18.73
N LEU A 222 18.37 21.50 19.26
CA LEU A 222 17.18 20.85 18.67
C LEU A 222 15.95 21.77 18.66
N LYS A 223 15.83 22.67 19.64
CA LYS A 223 14.75 23.66 19.70
C LYS A 223 14.89 24.68 18.56
N ASP A 224 16.10 25.18 18.33
CA ASP A 224 16.40 26.09 17.21
C ASP A 224 16.05 25.46 15.85
N LEU A 225 16.32 24.15 15.70
CA LEU A 225 15.97 23.39 14.50
C LEU A 225 14.46 23.27 14.32
N SER A 226 13.75 22.93 15.40
CA SER A 226 12.30 22.86 15.41
C SER A 226 11.70 24.20 15.01
N ASP A 227 12.13 25.29 15.65
CA ASP A 227 11.66 26.65 15.39
C ASP A 227 11.92 27.04 13.91
N PHE A 228 13.10 26.74 13.37
CA PHE A 228 13.43 26.97 11.97
C PHE A 228 12.54 26.19 10.99
N VAL A 229 12.30 24.89 11.26
CA VAL A 229 11.44 24.04 10.43
C VAL A 229 10.01 24.56 10.47
N PHE A 230 9.48 24.91 11.64
CA PHE A 230 8.15 25.49 11.79
C PHE A 230 8.02 26.81 11.02
N ASP A 231 9.02 27.69 11.08
CA ASP A 231 9.02 28.94 10.32
C ASP A 231 9.09 28.72 8.80
N CYS A 232 9.85 27.72 8.34
CA CYS A 232 9.92 27.35 6.92
C CYS A 232 8.58 26.79 6.43
N LEU A 233 7.94 25.94 7.23
CA LEU A 233 6.61 25.39 6.94
C LEU A 233 5.55 26.51 6.94
N LYS A 234 5.61 27.45 7.90
CA LYS A 234 4.71 28.60 7.98
C LYS A 234 4.87 29.59 6.83
N ARG A 235 6.10 29.79 6.34
CA ARG A 235 6.37 30.60 5.14
C ARG A 235 5.85 29.90 3.88
N SER A 236 6.11 28.61 3.75
CA SER A 236 5.64 27.80 2.63
C SER A 236 4.11 27.68 2.62
N SER A 237 3.46 27.51 3.76
CA SER A 237 1.99 27.38 3.83
C SER A 237 1.26 28.64 3.36
N LYS A 238 1.83 29.83 3.63
CA LYS A 238 1.36 31.10 3.07
C LYS A 238 1.54 31.20 1.56
N MET A 239 2.66 30.67 1.04
CA MET A 239 2.95 30.66 -0.40
C MET A 239 2.00 29.75 -1.18
N TYR A 240 1.58 28.63 -0.58
CA TYR A 240 0.72 27.63 -1.23
C TYR A 240 -0.77 27.73 -0.86
N GLY A 241 -1.18 28.76 -0.10
CA GLY A 241 -2.60 29.00 0.19
C GLY A 241 -3.26 27.98 1.12
N TYR A 242 -2.47 27.24 1.92
CA TYR A 242 -3.03 26.27 2.91
C TYR A 242 -3.69 26.95 4.12
N SER A 243 -3.72 28.29 4.17
CA SER A 243 -4.36 29.05 5.24
C SER A 243 -5.80 29.39 4.89
N SER A 244 -6.68 28.39 4.93
CA SER A 244 -8.13 28.61 4.94
C SER A 244 -8.81 27.64 5.90
N GLN A 245 -9.28 28.23 7.00
CA GLN A 245 -10.30 27.78 7.96
C GLN A 245 -10.11 26.44 8.70
N THR A 246 -9.60 26.56 9.92
CA THR A 246 -10.24 25.95 11.10
C THR A 246 -10.19 26.95 12.25
N THR A 247 -11.04 27.97 12.19
CA THR A 247 -11.51 28.62 13.42
C THR A 247 -12.44 27.62 14.09
N ILE A 248 -11.93 26.93 15.09
CA ILE A 248 -12.74 26.15 16.03
C ILE A 248 -13.44 27.18 16.91
N ASP A 249 -14.70 27.48 16.59
CA ASP A 249 -15.60 28.15 17.51
C ASP A 249 -15.91 27.18 18.65
N ASN A 250 -15.30 27.40 19.81
CA ASN A 250 -15.60 26.68 21.05
C ASN A 250 -16.83 27.31 21.70
N ASN A 251 -18.01 27.09 21.13
CA ASN A 251 -19.27 27.40 21.80
C ASN A 251 -20.39 26.54 21.22
N GLU A 252 -20.55 25.34 21.77
CA GLU A 252 -21.85 24.66 21.76
C GLU A 252 -22.00 23.91 23.08
N GLU A 253 -23.00 24.37 23.82
CA GLU A 253 -23.42 23.92 25.14
C GLU A 253 -23.91 22.48 25.08
N LEU A 254 -23.51 21.69 26.08
CA LEU A 254 -24.10 20.39 26.39
C LEU A 254 -25.45 20.64 27.07
N GLU A 255 -26.54 20.61 26.30
CA GLU A 255 -27.87 20.39 26.85
C GLU A 255 -28.09 18.89 27.01
N SER A 256 -28.27 18.49 28.27
CA SER A 256 -28.72 17.16 28.69
C SER A 256 -30.24 17.15 28.70
N ASP A 257 -30.83 16.43 27.74
CA ASP A 257 -32.23 16.03 27.83
C ASP A 257 -32.28 14.60 28.39
N ASP A 258 -32.57 14.56 29.69
CA ASP A 258 -33.14 13.41 30.37
C ASP A 258 -34.62 13.25 29.95
N ASP A 259 -35.04 11.99 30.04
CA ASP A 259 -36.39 11.50 30.34
C ASP A 259 -37.46 11.33 29.23
N ASP A 260 -38.21 10.26 29.49
CA ASP A 260 -39.53 9.83 29.01
C ASP A 260 -39.52 8.74 27.92
N ASP A 261 -39.57 7.46 28.30
CA ASP A 261 -40.73 6.70 28.80
C ASP A 261 -41.66 6.20 27.68
N ASP A 262 -42.03 4.93 27.88
CA ASP A 262 -43.31 4.31 27.54
C ASP A 262 -43.57 3.71 26.13
N GLU A 263 -43.70 2.38 26.23
CA GLU A 263 -44.87 1.58 25.85
C GLU A 263 -44.82 0.76 24.56
N ASP A 264 -44.90 -0.55 24.82
CA ASP A 264 -45.24 -1.64 23.94
C ASP A 264 -46.56 -1.40 23.20
N GLU A 265 -46.66 -1.80 21.94
CA GLU A 265 -47.91 -2.38 21.44
C GLU A 265 -47.64 -3.35 20.28
N ASP A 266 -47.91 -4.62 20.56
CA ASP A 266 -48.02 -5.73 19.62
C ASP A 266 -49.14 -5.47 18.60
N VAL A 267 -48.86 -5.61 17.30
CA VAL A 267 -49.90 -5.88 16.29
C VAL A 267 -49.49 -7.06 15.43
N GLU A 268 -49.94 -8.23 15.87
CA GLU A 268 -50.06 -9.44 15.08
C GLU A 268 -51.23 -9.26 14.09
N SER A 269 -50.96 -9.38 12.79
CA SER A 269 -52.03 -9.52 11.78
C SER A 269 -51.72 -10.69 10.86
N ASP A 270 -52.25 -11.85 11.25
CA ASP A 270 -52.36 -13.01 10.39
C ASP A 270 -53.44 -12.76 9.33
N VAL A 271 -53.04 -12.89 8.07
CA VAL A 271 -53.91 -12.88 6.91
C VAL A 271 -54.23 -14.33 6.53
N LYS A 272 -55.48 -14.74 6.72
CA LYS A 272 -56.14 -15.77 5.91
C LYS A 272 -57.67 -15.67 5.98
#